data_AF-A0A1I5VIE0-F1
#
_entry.id   AF-A0A1I5VIE0-F1
#
_cell.length_a   1.000
_cell.length_b   1.000
_cell.length_c   1.000
_cell.angle_alpha   90.00
_cell.angle_beta   90.00
_cell.angle_gamma   90.00
#
_symmetry.space_group_name_H-M   'P 1'
#
loop_
_entity.id
_entity.type
_entity.pdbx_description
1 polymer ?
#
loop_
_entity_poly.entity_id
_entity_poly.type
_entity_poly.pdbx_seq_one_letter_code
_entity_poly.pdbx_strand_id
1 'polypeptide(L)'
;MHVLNEGLAFLLEIAAIAALAWWGFTTGGGILTGAVLGVGAPVAAMILWGLFAAPRARFTVALPLVLLVKAVVFGAGALALYGVGHHGAAIGFAVIALLNTALATADREAHFRGAAG
;
A
#
# COMPACT_ATOMS: atom_id res chain seq x y z
N MET A 1 18.58 8.49 0.98
CA MET A 1 17.24 8.34 1.57
C MET A 1 16.22 7.74 0.60
N HIS A 2 16.16 8.19 -0.65
CA HIS A 2 15.17 7.70 -1.64
C HIS A 2 15.10 6.17 -1.81
N VAL A 3 16.24 5.49 -2.03
CA VAL A 3 16.27 4.03 -2.26
C VAL A 3 15.75 3.23 -1.05
N LEU A 4 16.04 3.68 0.18
CA LEU A 4 15.56 3.03 1.39
C LEU A 4 14.04 3.16 1.54
N ASN A 5 13.52 4.35 1.24
CA ASN A 5 12.09 4.64 1.30
C ASN A 5 11.30 3.93 0.19
N GLU A 6 11.87 3.78 -1.00
CA GLU A 6 11.28 2.97 -2.07
C GLU A 6 11.33 1.48 -1.75
N GLY A 7 12.45 0.99 -1.21
CA GLY A 7 12.57 -0.40 -0.75
C GLY A 7 11.57 -0.72 0.36
N LEU A 8 11.41 0.18 1.33
CA LEU A 8 10.44 0.02 2.40
C LEU A 8 8.99 0.08 1.87
N ALA A 9 8.69 0.97 0.92
CA ALA A 9 7.40 1.00 0.24
C ALA A 9 7.08 -0.33 -0.46
N PHE A 10 8.07 -0.95 -1.11
CA PHE A 10 7.91 -2.23 -1.78
C PHE A 10 7.68 -3.39 -0.78
N LEU A 11 8.38 -3.40 0.35
CA LEU A 11 8.13 -4.39 1.41
C LEU A 11 6.73 -4.25 2.00
N LEU A 12 6.27 -3.01 2.20
CA LEU A 12 4.89 -2.73 2.64
C LEU A 12 3.86 -3.15 1.59
N GLU A 13 4.17 -3.00 0.30
CA GLU A 13 3.30 -3.45 -0.80
C GLU A 13 3.14 -4.98 -0.75
N ILE A 14 4.24 -5.73 -0.65
CA ILE A 14 4.21 -7.19 -0.52
C ILE A 14 3.42 -7.61 0.73
N ALA A 15 3.66 -6.96 1.87
CA ALA A 15 2.95 -7.26 3.10
C ALA A 15 1.44 -6.96 3.00
N ALA A 16 1.05 -5.87 2.34
CA ALA A 16 -0.36 -5.56 2.08
C ALA A 16 -1.03 -6.60 1.19
N ILE A 17 -0.37 -7.01 0.10
CA ILE A 17 -0.85 -8.04 -0.82
C ILE A 17 -1.03 -9.37 -0.09
N ALA A 18 -0.04 -9.79 0.71
CA ALA A 18 -0.12 -11.01 1.50
C ALA A 18 -1.25 -10.96 2.53
N ALA A 19 -1.42 -9.83 3.23
CA ALA A 19 -2.50 -9.63 4.17
C ALA A 19 -3.88 -9.72 3.51
N LEU A 20 -4.06 -9.06 2.35
CA LEU A 20 -5.29 -9.09 1.58
C LEU A 20 -5.63 -10.50 1.09
N ALA A 21 -4.62 -11.25 0.62
CA ALA A 21 -4.79 -12.62 0.18
C ALA A 21 -5.23 -13.50 1.35
N TRP A 22 -4.49 -13.45 2.47
CA TRP A 22 -4.81 -14.18 3.68
C TRP A 22 -6.24 -13.88 4.14
N TRP A 23 -6.54 -12.61 4.37
CA TRP A 23 -7.87 -12.17 4.79
C TRP A 23 -8.98 -12.64 3.85
N GLY A 24 -8.76 -12.54 2.53
CA GLY A 24 -9.73 -12.99 1.55
C GLY A 24 -10.01 -14.49 1.64
N PHE A 25 -8.97 -15.32 1.84
CA PHE A 25 -9.13 -16.76 2.01
C PHE A 25 -9.72 -17.16 3.37
N THR A 26 -9.59 -16.33 4.42
CA THR A 26 -10.03 -16.67 5.79
C THR A 26 -11.31 -15.97 6.27
N THR A 27 -11.87 -15.02 5.51
CA THR A 27 -13.08 -14.24 5.88
C THR A 27 -14.38 -15.06 5.95
N GLY A 28 -14.38 -16.35 5.59
CA GLY A 28 -15.41 -17.29 6.04
C GLY A 28 -16.73 -17.32 5.24
N GLY A 29 -16.72 -17.01 3.94
CA GLY A 29 -17.92 -17.09 3.07
C GLY A 29 -18.13 -18.42 2.33
N GLY A 30 -17.22 -19.39 2.47
CA GLY A 30 -17.13 -20.59 1.61
C GLY A 30 -16.11 -20.44 0.48
N ILE A 31 -15.83 -21.54 -0.23
CA ILE A 31 -14.70 -21.67 -1.17
C ILE A 31 -14.71 -20.61 -2.27
N LEU A 32 -15.87 -20.33 -2.89
CA LEU A 32 -15.98 -19.37 -3.99
C LEU A 32 -15.69 -17.93 -3.55
N THR A 33 -16.32 -17.47 -2.47
CA THR A 33 -16.05 -16.15 -1.87
C THR A 33 -14.60 -16.03 -1.41
N GLY A 34 -14.04 -17.09 -0.82
CA GLY A 34 -12.64 -17.12 -0.41
C GLY A 34 -11.70 -16.96 -1.59
N ALA A 35 -11.96 -17.65 -2.70
CA ALA A 35 -11.19 -17.52 -3.93
C ALA A 35 -11.33 -16.13 -4.57
N VAL A 36 -12.55 -15.60 -4.64
CA VAL A 36 -12.82 -14.27 -5.24
C VAL A 36 -12.15 -13.17 -4.42
N LEU A 37 -12.27 -13.19 -3.09
CA LEU A 37 -11.64 -12.17 -2.23
C LEU A 37 -10.12 -12.37 -2.14
N GLY A 38 -9.68 -13.61 -1.93
CA GLY A 38 -8.27 -13.97 -1.75
C GLY A 38 -7.40 -13.74 -2.99
N VAL A 39 -8.00 -13.72 -4.19
CA VAL A 39 -7.30 -13.35 -5.43
C VAL A 39 -7.69 -11.96 -5.91
N GLY A 40 -8.97 -11.62 -5.88
CA GLY A 40 -9.49 -10.37 -6.41
C GLY A 40 -8.99 -9.13 -5.65
N ALA A 41 -8.94 -9.17 -4.32
CA ALA A 41 -8.45 -8.03 -3.54
C ALA A 41 -6.94 -7.75 -3.76
N PRO A 42 -6.04 -8.76 -3.72
CA PRO A 42 -4.64 -8.56 -4.08
C PRO A 42 -4.44 -8.07 -5.52
N VAL A 43 -5.16 -8.65 -6.49
CA VAL A 43 -5.05 -8.25 -7.90
C VAL A 43 -5.52 -6.81 -8.09
N ALA A 44 -6.64 -6.42 -7.48
CA ALA A 44 -7.11 -5.04 -7.54
C ALA A 44 -6.10 -4.05 -6.94
N ALA A 45 -5.49 -4.41 -5.80
CA ALA A 45 -4.44 -3.60 -5.17
C ALA A 45 -3.22 -3.43 -6.09
N MET A 46 -2.72 -4.52 -6.69
CA MET A 46 -1.60 -4.49 -7.65
C MET A 46 -1.91 -3.64 -8.88
N ILE A 47 -3.13 -3.74 -9.43
CA ILE A 47 -3.56 -2.94 -10.58
C ILE A 47 -3.59 -1.46 -10.22
N LEU A 48 -4.26 -1.10 -9.11
CA LEU A 48 -4.33 0.29 -8.66
C LEU A 48 -2.93 0.87 -8.43
N TRP A 49 -2.05 0.09 -7.80
CA TRP A 49 -0.69 0.49 -7.54
C TRP A 49 0.13 0.68 -8.82
N GLY A 50 0.12 -0.31 -9.72
CA GLY A 50 0.80 -0.25 -11.01
C GLY A 50 0.31 0.88 -11.92
N LEU A 51 -0.96 1.26 -11.78
CA LEU A 51 -1.58 2.28 -12.60
C LEU A 51 -1.23 3.71 -12.15
N PHE A 52 -1.13 3.94 -10.84
CA PHE A 52 -1.03 5.29 -10.26
C PHE A 52 0.16 5.52 -9.33
N ALA A 53 0.65 4.50 -8.61
CA ALA A 53 1.62 4.66 -7.53
C ALA A 53 3.02 4.12 -7.84
N ALA A 54 3.15 3.28 -8.87
CA ALA A 54 4.43 2.70 -9.27
C ALA A 54 5.43 3.75 -9.80
N PRO A 55 6.76 3.53 -9.69
CA PRO A 55 7.78 4.42 -10.26
C PRO A 55 7.63 4.60 -11.79
N ARG A 56 7.11 3.58 -12.47
CA ARG A 56 6.71 3.62 -13.88
C ARG A 56 5.19 3.50 -14.02
N ALA A 57 4.44 4.22 -13.19
CA ALA A 57 2.99 4.25 -13.27
C ALA A 57 2.55 4.64 -14.70
N ARG A 58 1.55 3.92 -15.21
CA ARG A 58 1.02 4.19 -16.56
C ARG A 58 0.40 5.58 -16.68
N PHE A 59 -0.19 6.08 -15.59
CA PHE A 59 -0.71 7.45 -15.54
C PHE A 59 0.16 8.33 -14.66
N THR A 60 0.66 9.41 -15.24
CA THR A 60 1.31 10.50 -14.50
C THR A 60 0.22 11.35 -13.88
N VAL A 61 -0.05 11.13 -12.60
CA VAL A 61 -1.09 11.84 -11.85
C VAL A 61 -0.49 12.77 -10.81
N ALA A 62 -1.29 13.73 -10.33
CA ALA A 62 -0.87 14.64 -9.27
C ALA A 62 -0.51 13.86 -7.99
N LEU A 63 0.49 14.36 -7.26
CA LEU A 63 0.98 13.74 -6.02
C LEU A 63 -0.13 13.40 -5.02
N PRO A 64 -1.16 14.23 -4.78
CA PRO A 64 -2.25 13.88 -3.86
C PRO A 64 -2.99 12.60 -4.26
N LEU A 65 -3.15 12.34 -5.56
CA LEU A 65 -3.80 11.13 -6.04
C LEU A 65 -2.92 9.89 -5.82
N VAL A 66 -1.61 10.02 -6.02
CA VAL A 66 -0.64 8.96 -5.68
C VAL A 66 -0.71 8.61 -4.19
N LEU A 67 -0.74 9.63 -3.32
CA LEU A 67 -0.84 9.45 -1.88
C LEU A 67 -2.16 8.80 -1.47
N LEU A 68 -3.27 9.18 -2.11
CA LEU A 68 -4.57 8.57 -1.89
C LEU A 68 -4.55 7.08 -2.24
N VAL A 69 -4.02 6.71 -3.41
CA VAL A 69 -3.91 5.30 -3.83
C VAL A 69 -3.06 4.50 -2.85
N LYS A 70 -1.93 5.05 -2.41
CA LYS A 70 -1.09 4.42 -1.37
C LYS A 70 -1.86 4.21 -0.06
N ALA A 71 -2.58 5.23 0.40
CA ALA A 71 -3.36 5.16 1.62
C ALA A 71 -4.48 4.11 1.52
N VAL A 72 -5.12 3.99 0.36
CA VAL A 72 -6.15 2.96 0.11
C VAL A 72 -5.54 1.57 0.16
N VAL A 73 -4.44 1.31 -0.56
CA VAL A 73 -3.83 -0.02 -0.62
C VAL A 73 -3.25 -0.44 0.74
N PHE A 74 -2.54 0.45 1.41
CA PHE A 74 -2.00 0.17 2.74
C PHE A 74 -3.10 0.11 3.81
N GLY A 75 -4.09 0.98 3.75
CA GLY A 75 -5.26 0.92 4.63
C GLY A 75 -6.01 -0.40 4.49
N ALA A 76 -6.20 -0.87 3.26
CA ALA A 76 -6.80 -2.17 2.99
C ALA A 76 -5.96 -3.33 3.57
N GLY A 77 -4.63 -3.29 3.40
CA GLY A 77 -3.72 -4.27 4.02
C GLY A 77 -3.79 -4.27 5.56
N ALA A 78 -3.84 -3.10 6.18
CA ALA A 78 -3.99 -2.98 7.63
C ALA A 78 -5.35 -3.54 8.12
N LEU A 79 -6.44 -3.19 7.43
CA LEU A 79 -7.77 -3.72 7.73
C LEU A 79 -7.85 -5.24 7.53
N ALA A 80 -7.16 -5.77 6.52
CA ALA A 80 -7.05 -7.20 6.29
C ALA A 80 -6.32 -7.91 7.45
N LEU A 81 -5.17 -7.38 7.88
CA LEU A 81 -4.44 -7.88 9.07
C LEU A 81 -5.31 -7.83 10.33
N TYR A 82 -6.09 -6.75 10.48
CA TYR A 82 -7.01 -6.61 11.59
C TYR A 82 -8.10 -7.68 11.53
N GLY A 83 -8.71 -7.89 10.36
CA GLY A 83 -9.77 -8.86 10.15
C GLY A 83 -9.36 -10.32 10.36
N VAL A 84 -8.07 -10.64 10.21
CA VAL A 84 -7.52 -11.97 10.55
C VAL A 84 -7.08 -12.10 12.01
N GLY A 85 -7.34 -11.09 12.86
CA GLY A 85 -7.06 -11.10 14.30
C GLY A 85 -5.66 -10.63 14.70
N HIS A 86 -4.82 -10.23 13.74
CA HIS A 86 -3.45 -9.76 14.00
C HIS A 86 -3.41 -8.24 14.25
N HIS A 87 -4.13 -7.76 15.27
CA HIS A 87 -4.30 -6.32 15.54
C HIS A 87 -2.97 -5.57 15.75
N GLY A 88 -2.00 -6.17 16.45
CA GLY A 88 -0.69 -5.56 16.67
C GLY A 88 0.09 -5.35 15.37
N ALA A 89 0.06 -6.35 14.48
CA ALA A 89 0.68 -6.24 13.15
C ALA A 89 -0.05 -5.22 12.27
N ALA A 90 -1.39 -5.14 12.35
CA ALA A 90 -2.19 -4.14 11.63
C ALA A 90 -1.79 -2.70 12.00
N ILE A 91 -1.67 -2.41 13.31
CA ILE A 91 -1.25 -1.10 13.80
C ILE A 91 0.19 -0.81 13.40
N GLY A 92 1.11 -1.74 13.61
CA GLY A 92 2.52 -1.59 13.24
C GLY A 92 2.67 -1.32 11.73
N PHE A 93 1.98 -2.09 10.90
CA PHE A 93 1.95 -1.89 9.45
C PHE A 93 1.44 -0.50 9.08
N ALA A 94 0.30 -0.07 9.64
CA ALA A 94 -0.28 1.23 9.35
C ALA A 94 0.66 2.39 9.74
N VAL A 95 1.30 2.30 10.91
CA VAL A 95 2.27 3.31 11.38
C VAL A 95 3.49 3.37 10.45
N ILE A 96 4.08 2.23 10.09
CA ILE A 96 5.24 2.17 9.19
C ILE A 96 4.87 2.73 7.81
N ALA A 97 3.69 2.38 7.29
CA ALA A 97 3.19 2.88 6.01
C ALA A 97 2.98 4.40 6.01
N LEU A 98 2.43 4.96 7.09
CA LEU A 98 2.27 6.41 7.25
C LEU A 98 3.61 7.12 7.32
N LEU A 99 4.54 6.64 8.14
CA LEU A 99 5.88 7.23 8.28
C LEU A 99 6.64 7.22 6.95
N ASN A 100 6.65 6.07 6.26
CA ASN A 100 7.27 5.93 4.95
C ASN A 100 6.65 6.91 3.93
N THR A 101 5.33 7.06 3.93
CA THR A 101 4.64 7.97 3.00
C THR A 101 4.93 9.44 3.33
N ALA A 102 5.00 9.80 4.61
CA ALA A 102 5.35 11.15 5.05
C ALA A 102 6.81 11.51 4.67
N LEU A 103 7.75 10.60 4.93
CA LEU A 103 9.16 10.74 4.53
C LEU A 103 9.31 10.90 3.02
N ALA A 104 8.61 10.07 2.23
CA ALA A 104 8.59 10.16 0.77
C ALA A 104 8.13 11.54 0.26
N THR A 105 7.15 12.13 0.95
CA THR A 105 6.55 13.41 0.57
C THR A 105 7.47 14.57 0.94
N ALA A 106 8.06 14.53 2.13
CA ALA A 106 9.01 15.53 2.61
C ALA A 106 10.30 15.58 1.75
N ASP A 107 10.87 14.42 1.39
CA ASP A 107 12.06 14.34 0.53
C ASP A 107 11.82 15.01 -0.83
N ARG A 108 10.62 14.81 -1.41
CA ARG A 108 10.27 15.42 -2.70
C ARG A 108 10.12 16.93 -2.59
N GLU A 109 9.46 17.42 -1.54
CA GLU A 109 9.33 18.85 -1.28
C GLU A 109 10.68 19.55 -1.08
N ALA A 110 11.62 18.91 -0.37
CA ALA A 110 12.95 19.43 -0.15
C ALA A 110 13.74 19.59 -1.47
N HIS A 111 13.62 18.62 -2.38
CA HIS A 111 14.24 18.69 -3.70
C HIS A 111 13.67 19.83 -4.56
N PHE A 112 12.36 20.08 -4.53
CA PHE A 112 11.76 21.20 -5.27
C PHE A 112 12.21 22.56 -4.76
N ARG A 113 12.34 22.75 -3.44
CA ARG A 113 12.82 24.02 -2.86
C ARG A 113 14.29 24.29 -3.20
N GLY A 114 15.12 23.26 -3.30
CA GLY A 114 16.55 23.41 -3.65
C GLY A 114 16.82 23.73 -5.12
N ALA A 115 15.93 23.38 -6.04
CA ALA A 115 16.10 23.64 -7.49
C ALA A 115 15.62 25.04 -7.91
N ALA A 116 14.92 25.76 -7.03
CA ALA A 116 14.37 27.09 -7.27
C ALA A 116 15.19 28.22 -6.60
N GLY A 117 16.33 27.90 -5.99
CA GLY A 117 17.21 28.83 -5.28
C GLY A 117 18.56 29.02 -5.97
#